data_AF-W1W6S5-F1
#
_entry.id   AF-W1W6S5-F1
#
_cell.length_a   1.000
_cell.length_b   1.000
_cell.length_c   1.000
_cell.angle_alpha   90.00
_cell.angle_beta   90.00
_cell.angle_gamma   90.00
#
_symmetry.space_group_name_H-M   'P 1'
#
loop_
_entity.id
_entity.type
_entity.pdbx_description
1 polymer ?
#
loop_
_entity_poly.entity_id
_entity_poly.type
_entity_poly.pdbx_seq_one_letter_code
_entity_poly.pdbx_strand_id
1 'polypeptide(L)'
;MKKSLLAIAISLIATGSVSAIAATPAPGTQIGTGTLAVTGATAESACTVSFPTSVTLPTFSKADFSAKAQNSVIGSQNAGNITFSGCNDQSVTIKVTTANTVSGNGYITFPVVNGSEQGQYGLVVGLAKDGAERYIKVNKDDTNFQNIAVNNESYSIPVTVSTYKVGTNANAISYGTYNVNYVFTATYA
;
A
#
# COMPACT_ATOMS: atom_id res chain seq x y z
N MET A 1 50.84 26.08 3.89
CA MET A 1 51.23 26.70 2.60
C MET A 1 51.17 28.21 2.74
N LYS A 2 52.27 28.89 2.37
CA LYS A 2 52.44 30.25 1.83
C LYS A 2 51.59 31.44 2.36
N LYS A 3 52.34 32.38 2.97
CA LYS A 3 52.42 33.84 2.70
C LYS A 3 51.15 34.70 2.87
N SER A 4 51.20 35.71 3.76
CA SER A 4 51.64 37.07 3.39
C SER A 4 51.46 38.03 4.58
N LEU A 5 52.50 38.83 4.82
CA LEU A 5 52.50 39.99 5.69
C LEU A 5 51.65 41.13 5.12
N LEU A 6 51.12 41.98 5.99
CA LEU A 6 51.08 43.44 5.81
C LEU A 6 51.02 44.09 7.20
N ALA A 7 52.04 44.89 7.49
CA ALA A 7 52.21 45.65 8.72
C ALA A 7 52.26 47.14 8.36
N ILE A 8 51.49 47.98 9.07
CA ILE A 8 51.59 49.45 9.14
C ILE A 8 50.89 49.87 10.46
N ALA A 9 51.28 50.86 11.26
CA ALA A 9 52.54 51.33 11.84
C ALA A 9 52.19 52.58 12.69
N ILE A 10 52.56 52.59 13.98
CA ILE A 10 53.06 53.74 14.79
C ILE A 10 52.01 54.84 15.15
N SER A 11 51.79 55.29 16.41
CA SER A 11 52.77 55.81 17.39
C SER A 11 52.19 56.06 18.81
N LEU A 12 53.04 55.81 19.83
CA LEU A 12 53.36 56.58 21.08
C LEU A 12 52.17 56.95 22.02
N ILE A 13 52.21 56.75 23.34
CA ILE A 13 53.13 57.34 24.35
C ILE A 13 53.16 56.44 25.61
N ALA A 14 54.26 56.50 26.36
CA ALA A 14 54.62 55.66 27.49
C ALA A 14 54.02 56.05 28.86
N THR A 15 54.23 55.11 29.80
CA THR A 15 54.28 55.22 31.28
C THR A 15 52.99 55.09 32.09
N GLY A 16 52.99 54.13 33.03
CA GLY A 16 52.01 54.03 34.11
C GLY A 16 51.64 52.59 34.48
N SER A 17 52.50 51.93 35.25
CA SER A 17 52.31 50.61 35.84
C SER A 17 51.07 50.51 36.75
N VAL A 18 50.14 49.60 36.44
CA VAL A 18 49.61 48.63 37.41
C VAL A 18 49.30 47.35 36.64
N SER A 19 50.12 46.32 36.85
CA SER A 19 49.78 44.96 36.47
C SER A 19 48.60 44.52 37.34
N ALA A 20 47.38 44.73 36.87
CA ALA A 20 46.32 43.81 37.24
C ALA A 20 46.65 42.49 36.54
N ILE A 21 47.43 41.65 37.23
CA ILE A 21 47.48 40.23 36.92
C ILE A 21 46.04 39.76 37.05
N ALA A 22 45.34 39.65 35.92
CA ALA A 22 44.07 38.97 35.86
C ALA A 22 44.36 37.58 36.44
N ALA A 23 43.85 37.32 37.64
CA ALA A 23 44.03 36.03 38.30
C ALA A 23 43.67 34.96 37.28
N THR A 24 44.64 34.11 36.93
CA THR A 24 44.37 32.97 36.07
C THR A 24 43.20 32.23 36.70
N PRO A 25 42.09 32.01 35.97
CA PRO A 25 40.92 31.36 36.52
C PRO A 25 41.36 30.07 37.23
N ALA A 26 40.98 29.90 38.49
CA ALA A 26 41.34 28.69 39.22
C ALA A 26 40.87 27.45 38.43
N PRO A 27 41.60 26.33 38.45
CA PRO A 27 41.13 25.09 37.83
C PRO A 27 39.72 24.75 38.33
N GLY A 28 38.78 24.57 37.40
CA GLY A 28 37.36 24.35 37.73
C GLY A 28 36.47 25.60 37.68
N THR A 29 37.03 26.79 37.45
CA THR A 29 36.21 28.00 37.23
C THR A 29 35.41 27.86 35.93
N GLN A 30 34.09 27.84 36.08
CA GLN A 30 33.14 27.75 34.98
C GLN A 30 33.21 29.02 34.11
N ILE A 31 33.57 28.85 32.83
CA ILE A 31 33.75 29.96 31.87
C ILE A 31 32.49 30.25 31.04
N GLY A 32 31.42 29.46 31.20
CA GLY A 32 30.14 29.62 30.51
C GLY A 32 29.23 28.40 30.66
N THR A 33 27.96 28.54 30.25
CA THR A 33 27.03 27.42 30.03
C THR A 33 26.46 27.50 28.62
N GLY A 34 26.19 26.34 28.03
CA GLY A 34 25.47 26.23 26.76
C GLY A 34 24.56 25.01 26.83
N THR A 35 23.34 25.15 26.33
CA THR A 35 22.35 24.07 26.28
C THR A 35 22.29 23.53 24.85
N LEU A 36 22.49 22.22 24.69
CA LEU A 36 22.24 21.52 23.43
C LEU A 36 20.93 20.75 23.56
N ALA A 37 19.90 21.22 22.86
CA ALA A 37 18.66 20.46 22.72
C ALA A 37 18.82 19.48 21.54
N VAL A 38 18.85 18.18 21.85
CA VAL A 38 18.80 17.12 20.84
C VAL A 38 17.37 16.60 20.78
N THR A 39 16.69 16.87 19.67
CA THR A 39 15.35 16.34 19.40
C THR A 39 15.44 15.22 18.36
N GLY A 40 14.81 14.09 18.66
CA GLY A 40 14.65 12.97 17.73
C GLY A 40 13.21 12.47 17.80
N ALA A 41 12.69 12.00 16.68
CA ALA A 41 11.40 11.32 16.59
C ALA A 41 11.62 9.90 16.05
N THR A 42 11.01 8.91 16.70
CA THR A 42 10.94 7.52 16.20
C THR A 42 9.62 7.34 15.47
N ALA A 43 9.66 6.97 14.19
CA ALA A 43 8.45 6.64 13.44
C ALA A 43 8.01 5.19 13.75
N GLU A 44 6.72 4.99 13.98
CA GLU A 44 6.11 3.69 14.19
C GLU A 44 6.19 2.86 12.89
N SER A 45 6.40 1.56 13.01
CA SER A 45 6.77 0.61 11.94
C SER A 45 6.19 0.95 10.57
N ALA A 46 7.05 1.02 9.55
CA ALA A 46 6.64 1.13 8.16
C ALA A 46 6.00 -0.17 7.69
N CYS A 47 4.75 -0.45 8.09
CA CYS A 47 3.94 -1.47 7.46
C CYS A 47 3.91 -1.16 5.97
N THR A 48 4.45 -2.07 5.18
CA THR A 48 4.42 -1.97 3.72
C THR A 48 3.43 -2.98 3.20
N VAL A 49 2.66 -2.57 2.20
CA VAL A 49 1.74 -3.44 1.49
C VAL A 49 2.14 -3.49 0.02
N SER A 50 2.25 -4.70 -0.50
CA SER A 50 2.31 -4.93 -1.94
C SER A 50 1.00 -5.54 -2.42
N PHE A 51 0.59 -5.15 -3.62
CA PHE A 51 -0.67 -5.58 -4.23
C PHE A 51 -0.41 -6.54 -5.40
N PRO A 52 -1.42 -7.38 -5.73
CA PRO A 52 -1.35 -8.29 -6.88
C PRO A 52 -1.10 -7.55 -8.20
N THR A 53 -0.56 -8.28 -9.17
CA THR A 53 -0.30 -7.76 -10.53
C THR A 53 -1.45 -8.11 -11.48
N SER A 54 -1.48 -7.45 -12.64
CA SER A 54 -2.46 -7.73 -13.68
C SER A 54 -2.37 -9.17 -14.18
N VAL A 55 -3.52 -9.78 -14.43
CA VAL A 55 -3.64 -11.13 -14.97
C VAL A 55 -4.52 -11.17 -16.21
N THR A 56 -4.28 -12.17 -17.04
CA THR A 56 -5.18 -12.54 -18.13
C THR A 56 -5.97 -13.77 -17.71
N LEU A 57 -7.30 -13.66 -17.70
CA LEU A 57 -8.16 -14.80 -17.44
C LEU A 57 -8.16 -15.76 -18.63
N PRO A 58 -8.35 -17.07 -18.40
CA PRO A 58 -8.55 -18.03 -19.49
C PRO A 58 -9.71 -17.60 -20.38
N THR A 59 -9.53 -17.74 -21.69
CA THR A 59 -10.62 -17.59 -22.65
C THR A 59 -11.62 -18.73 -22.46
N PHE A 60 -12.89 -18.47 -22.69
CA PHE A 60 -13.93 -19.50 -22.68
C PHE A 60 -14.78 -19.38 -23.95
N SER A 61 -15.22 -20.52 -24.46
CA SER A 61 -16.11 -20.62 -25.60
C SER A 61 -17.59 -20.59 -25.18
N LYS A 62 -18.48 -20.46 -26.16
CA LYS A 62 -19.93 -20.64 -25.95
C LYS A 62 -20.26 -22.02 -25.35
N ALA A 63 -19.52 -23.05 -25.75
CA ALA A 63 -19.70 -24.41 -25.22
C ALA A 63 -19.31 -24.48 -23.74
N ASP A 64 -18.17 -23.90 -23.36
CA ASP A 64 -17.71 -23.84 -21.97
C ASP A 64 -18.73 -23.12 -21.09
N PHE A 65 -19.25 -21.97 -21.54
CA PHE A 65 -20.31 -21.26 -20.83
C PHE A 65 -21.55 -22.13 -20.67
N SER A 66 -21.98 -22.82 -21.72
CA SER A 66 -23.20 -23.62 -21.71
C SER A 66 -23.09 -24.86 -20.83
N ALA A 67 -21.90 -25.46 -20.73
CA ALA A 67 -21.61 -26.64 -19.91
C ALA A 67 -21.60 -26.34 -18.41
N LYS A 68 -21.34 -25.10 -18.00
CA LYS A 68 -21.28 -24.70 -16.58
C LYS A 68 -22.68 -24.48 -16.01
N ALA A 69 -22.87 -24.82 -14.73
CA ALA A 69 -24.10 -24.49 -14.02
C ALA A 69 -24.24 -22.97 -13.82
N GLN A 70 -25.47 -22.48 -13.68
CA GLN A 70 -25.68 -21.11 -13.22
C GLN A 70 -25.01 -20.92 -11.85
N ASN A 71 -24.46 -19.74 -11.59
CA ASN A 71 -23.77 -19.40 -10.33
C ASN A 71 -22.53 -20.26 -10.08
N SER A 72 -21.76 -20.53 -11.14
CA SER A 72 -20.52 -21.31 -11.05
C SER A 72 -19.37 -20.66 -11.79
N VAL A 73 -18.15 -21.00 -11.37
CA VAL A 73 -16.91 -20.54 -12.01
C VAL A 73 -16.71 -21.25 -13.34
N ILE A 74 -16.51 -20.45 -14.38
CA ILE A 74 -16.13 -20.93 -15.71
C ILE A 74 -14.63 -21.20 -15.75
N GLY A 75 -13.83 -20.21 -15.35
CA GLY A 75 -12.37 -20.29 -15.26
C GLY A 75 -11.80 -19.27 -14.28
N SER A 76 -10.58 -19.51 -13.81
CA SER A 76 -9.92 -18.73 -12.76
C SER A 76 -8.45 -18.50 -13.06
N GLN A 77 -7.89 -17.45 -12.48
CA GLN A 77 -6.47 -17.17 -12.50
C GLN A 77 -6.00 -16.63 -11.15
N ASN A 78 -4.88 -17.13 -10.66
CA ASN A 78 -4.20 -16.56 -9.49
C ASN A 78 -3.54 -15.24 -9.89
N ALA A 79 -3.80 -14.17 -9.13
CA ALA A 79 -3.28 -12.82 -9.35
C ALA A 79 -2.10 -12.46 -8.44
N GLY A 80 -1.52 -13.45 -7.76
CA GLY A 80 -0.52 -13.25 -6.73
C GLY A 80 -1.14 -13.01 -5.37
N ASN A 81 -0.49 -12.17 -4.56
CA ASN A 81 -0.85 -11.97 -3.15
C ASN A 81 -0.97 -10.48 -2.83
N ILE A 82 -1.82 -10.14 -1.87
CA ILE A 82 -1.69 -8.92 -1.08
C ILE A 82 -0.74 -9.27 0.07
N THR A 83 0.42 -8.64 0.14
CA THR A 83 1.44 -8.98 1.15
C THR A 83 1.71 -7.80 2.06
N PHE A 84 1.48 -8.01 3.34
CA PHE A 84 1.78 -7.10 4.43
C PHE A 84 3.15 -7.47 5.00
N SER A 85 4.06 -6.50 5.10
CA SER A 85 5.40 -6.71 5.65
C SER A 85 5.69 -5.67 6.72
N GLY A 86 6.15 -6.14 7.88
CA GLY A 86 6.44 -5.29 9.04
C GLY A 86 5.19 -4.76 9.75
N CYS A 87 4.04 -5.44 9.61
CA CYS A 87 2.76 -5.03 10.18
C CYS A 87 2.35 -5.92 11.39
N ASN A 88 3.34 -6.46 12.13
CA ASN A 88 3.07 -7.36 13.25
C ASN A 88 2.11 -6.74 14.27
N ASP A 89 1.18 -7.55 14.75
CA ASP A 89 0.18 -7.18 15.76
C ASP A 89 -0.75 -6.03 15.33
N GLN A 90 -0.72 -5.66 14.04
CA GLN A 90 -1.63 -4.69 13.46
C GLN A 90 -2.87 -5.38 12.91
N SER A 91 -3.94 -4.61 12.83
CA SER A 91 -5.19 -5.01 12.20
C SER A 91 -5.35 -4.20 10.92
N VAL A 92 -5.74 -4.86 9.81
CA VAL A 92 -5.91 -4.22 8.51
C VAL A 92 -7.27 -4.48 7.90
N THR A 93 -7.74 -3.55 7.09
CA THR A 93 -8.96 -3.66 6.29
C THR A 93 -8.61 -3.56 4.82
N ILE A 94 -9.20 -4.43 3.99
CA ILE A 94 -9.03 -4.45 2.54
C ILE A 94 -10.32 -4.01 1.87
N LYS A 95 -10.21 -3.07 0.93
CA LYS A 95 -11.31 -2.66 0.03
C LYS A 95 -10.89 -2.85 -1.42
N VAL A 96 -11.87 -3.17 -2.25
CA VAL A 96 -11.69 -3.28 -3.70
C VAL A 96 -12.71 -2.39 -4.39
N THR A 97 -12.26 -1.57 -5.32
CA THR A 97 -13.13 -0.73 -6.15
C THR A 97 -12.87 -0.94 -7.63
N THR A 98 -13.86 -0.60 -8.44
CA THR A 98 -13.78 -0.60 -9.90
C THR A 98 -14.75 0.42 -10.48
N ALA A 99 -14.44 0.93 -11.67
CA ALA A 99 -15.34 1.81 -12.42
C ALA A 99 -16.44 1.03 -13.15
N ASN A 100 -16.28 -0.29 -13.31
CA ASN A 100 -17.29 -1.14 -13.93
C ASN A 100 -18.54 -1.27 -13.05
N THR A 101 -19.67 -1.59 -13.68
CA THR A 101 -20.91 -1.92 -12.97
C THR A 101 -20.70 -3.14 -12.10
N VAL A 102 -21.19 -3.06 -10.86
CA VAL A 102 -21.16 -4.14 -9.89
C VAL A 102 -22.60 -4.52 -9.52
N SER A 103 -22.85 -5.81 -9.42
CA SER A 103 -24.11 -6.38 -8.93
C SER A 103 -24.55 -5.78 -7.58
N GLY A 104 -25.86 -5.81 -7.33
CA GLY A 104 -26.45 -5.21 -6.12
C GLY A 104 -25.89 -5.75 -4.79
N ASN A 105 -25.38 -6.99 -4.76
CA ASN A 105 -24.74 -7.56 -3.57
C ASN A 105 -23.24 -7.22 -3.44
N GLY A 106 -22.63 -6.65 -4.49
CA GLY A 106 -21.23 -6.24 -4.53
C GLY A 106 -20.25 -7.29 -5.04
N TYR A 107 -20.64 -8.55 -5.25
CA TYR A 107 -19.65 -9.62 -5.50
C TYR A 107 -19.27 -9.80 -6.96
N ILE A 108 -20.18 -9.47 -7.88
CA ILE A 108 -20.00 -9.69 -9.31
C ILE A 108 -19.79 -8.35 -9.99
N THR A 109 -18.66 -8.20 -10.69
CA THR A 109 -18.38 -7.08 -11.58
C THR A 109 -18.68 -7.47 -13.02
N PHE A 110 -19.45 -6.66 -13.73
CA PHE A 110 -19.85 -6.94 -15.11
C PHE A 110 -18.86 -6.27 -16.09
N PRO A 111 -18.13 -7.07 -16.90
CA PRO A 111 -17.24 -6.51 -17.91
C PRO A 111 -18.05 -5.89 -19.05
N VAL A 112 -17.43 -4.95 -19.77
CA VAL A 112 -17.95 -4.41 -21.02
C VAL A 112 -17.16 -5.03 -22.16
N VAL A 113 -17.87 -5.69 -23.08
CA VAL A 113 -17.30 -6.28 -24.31
C VAL A 113 -17.95 -5.57 -25.49
N ASN A 114 -17.14 -4.98 -26.36
CA ASN A 114 -17.61 -4.24 -27.55
C ASN A 114 -18.69 -3.20 -27.21
N GLY A 115 -18.50 -2.46 -26.11
CA GLY A 115 -19.45 -1.44 -25.64
C GLY A 115 -20.72 -1.97 -24.98
N SER A 116 -20.89 -3.30 -24.88
CA SER A 116 -22.05 -3.92 -24.21
C SER A 116 -21.64 -4.54 -22.88
N GLU A 117 -22.30 -4.12 -21.81
CA GLU A 117 -22.17 -4.77 -20.50
C GLU A 117 -22.66 -6.22 -20.57
N GLN A 118 -21.91 -7.12 -19.93
CA GLN A 118 -22.22 -8.54 -19.91
C GLN A 118 -23.06 -8.89 -18.68
N GLY A 119 -24.35 -9.22 -18.87
CA GLY A 119 -25.24 -9.63 -17.77
C GLY A 119 -25.30 -11.14 -17.52
N GLN A 120 -24.76 -11.96 -18.43
CA GLN A 120 -24.82 -13.43 -18.34
C GLN A 120 -23.59 -14.03 -17.65
N TYR A 121 -22.50 -13.30 -17.59
CA TYR A 121 -21.31 -13.64 -16.84
C TYR A 121 -20.71 -12.37 -16.24
N GLY A 122 -19.94 -12.52 -15.17
CA GLY A 122 -19.16 -11.44 -14.60
C GLY A 122 -17.85 -11.95 -14.05
N LEU A 123 -17.16 -11.09 -13.34
CA LEU A 123 -15.92 -11.39 -12.65
C LEU A 123 -16.16 -11.35 -11.15
N VAL A 124 -15.54 -12.29 -10.43
CA VAL A 124 -15.48 -12.29 -8.97
C VAL A 124 -14.02 -12.26 -8.54
N VAL A 125 -13.74 -11.56 -7.44
CA VAL A 125 -12.42 -11.48 -6.83
C VAL A 125 -12.47 -12.27 -5.53
N GLY A 126 -11.69 -13.35 -5.47
CA GLY A 126 -11.49 -14.18 -4.29
C GLY A 126 -10.23 -13.77 -3.54
N LEU A 127 -10.34 -13.72 -2.22
CA LEU A 127 -9.22 -13.53 -1.30
C LEU A 127 -9.18 -14.73 -0.35
N ALA A 128 -8.03 -15.39 -0.27
CA ALA A 128 -7.83 -16.51 0.63
C ALA A 128 -7.32 -16.01 1.99
N LYS A 129 -8.22 -15.95 2.97
CA LYS A 129 -7.94 -15.56 4.36
C LYS A 129 -8.13 -16.79 5.25
N ASP A 130 -7.20 -17.02 6.17
CA ASP A 130 -7.24 -18.11 7.14
C ASP A 130 -7.44 -19.50 6.50
N GLY A 131 -6.84 -19.71 5.31
CA GLY A 131 -6.94 -20.96 4.54
C GLY A 131 -8.24 -21.16 3.77
N ALA A 132 -9.17 -20.19 3.80
CA ALA A 132 -10.43 -20.24 3.06
C ALA A 132 -10.56 -19.11 2.04
N GLU A 133 -10.87 -19.45 0.78
CA GLU A 133 -11.20 -18.45 -0.22
C GLU A 133 -12.61 -17.90 0.00
N ARG A 134 -12.74 -16.58 -0.03
CA ARG A 134 -14.03 -15.87 0.01
C ARG A 134 -14.03 -14.77 -1.03
N TYR A 135 -15.16 -14.56 -1.68
CA TYR A 135 -15.30 -13.43 -2.59
C TYR A 135 -15.46 -12.13 -1.80
N ILE A 136 -14.70 -11.11 -2.20
CA ILE A 136 -14.79 -9.77 -1.62
C ILE A 136 -15.85 -8.95 -2.35
N LYS A 137 -16.61 -8.15 -1.60
CA LYS A 137 -17.48 -7.13 -2.21
C LYS A 137 -16.66 -6.00 -2.81
N VAL A 138 -16.98 -5.67 -4.06
CA VAL A 138 -16.41 -4.57 -4.82
C VAL A 138 -17.31 -3.34 -4.70
N ASN A 139 -16.71 -2.15 -4.57
CA ASN A 139 -17.39 -0.87 -4.36
C ASN A 139 -18.25 -0.82 -3.08
N LYS A 140 -18.03 -1.73 -2.13
CA LYS A 140 -18.75 -1.81 -0.85
C LYS A 140 -17.82 -2.27 0.25
N ASP A 141 -18.23 -2.03 1.48
CA ASP A 141 -17.55 -2.60 2.65
C ASP A 141 -17.88 -4.10 2.78
N ASP A 142 -16.85 -4.88 3.11
CA ASP A 142 -16.97 -6.32 3.35
C ASP A 142 -16.46 -6.69 4.74
N THR A 143 -17.36 -7.15 5.60
CA THR A 143 -17.04 -7.51 6.99
C THR A 143 -16.08 -8.69 7.11
N ASN A 144 -15.95 -9.53 6.07
CA ASN A 144 -14.98 -10.64 6.08
C ASN A 144 -13.53 -10.14 5.96
N PHE A 145 -13.35 -8.96 5.35
CA PHE A 145 -12.06 -8.35 5.03
C PHE A 145 -11.83 -7.04 5.81
N GLN A 146 -12.53 -6.91 6.94
CA GLN A 146 -12.25 -5.94 7.98
C GLN A 146 -11.53 -6.62 9.14
N ASN A 147 -10.75 -5.84 9.88
CA ASN A 147 -10.06 -6.28 11.09
C ASN A 147 -9.25 -7.57 10.91
N ILE A 148 -8.52 -7.68 9.80
CA ILE A 148 -7.65 -8.82 9.52
C ILE A 148 -6.40 -8.67 10.39
N ALA A 149 -6.21 -9.59 11.34
CA ALA A 149 -5.04 -9.59 12.19
C ALA A 149 -3.79 -10.05 11.42
N VAL A 150 -2.75 -9.21 11.42
CA VAL A 150 -1.46 -9.53 10.82
C VAL A 150 -0.54 -10.09 11.91
N ASN A 151 -0.57 -11.41 12.05
CA ASN A 151 0.07 -12.12 13.17
C ASN A 151 1.54 -12.51 12.91
N ASN A 152 2.10 -12.13 11.77
CA ASN A 152 3.45 -12.51 11.33
C ASN A 152 4.14 -11.36 10.63
N GLU A 153 5.49 -11.39 10.60
CA GLU A 153 6.32 -10.35 9.97
C GLU A 153 6.00 -10.17 8.49
N SER A 154 5.63 -11.27 7.85
CA SER A 154 5.06 -11.31 6.51
C SER A 154 3.73 -12.06 6.55
N TYR A 155 2.67 -11.39 6.13
CA TYR A 155 1.34 -11.97 6.02
C TYR A 155 0.81 -11.75 4.62
N SER A 156 0.46 -12.84 3.94
CA SER A 156 0.02 -12.81 2.54
C SER A 156 -1.39 -13.36 2.42
N ILE A 157 -2.22 -12.65 1.66
CA ILE A 157 -3.55 -13.08 1.24
C ILE A 157 -3.50 -13.35 -0.26
N PRO A 158 -3.56 -14.63 -0.69
CA PRO A 158 -3.69 -14.97 -2.10
C PRO A 158 -4.95 -14.38 -2.73
N VAL A 159 -4.80 -13.90 -3.95
CA VAL A 159 -5.87 -13.30 -4.75
C VAL A 159 -6.15 -14.16 -5.96
N THR A 160 -7.41 -14.52 -6.16
CA THR A 160 -7.90 -15.23 -7.34
C THR A 160 -8.91 -14.35 -8.06
N VAL A 161 -8.79 -14.21 -9.37
CA VAL A 161 -9.87 -13.60 -10.19
C VAL A 161 -10.52 -14.72 -10.98
N SER A 162 -11.84 -14.74 -11.03
CA SER A 162 -12.59 -15.80 -11.73
C SER A 162 -13.69 -15.23 -12.62
N THR A 163 -13.85 -15.83 -13.79
CA THR A 163 -15.02 -15.64 -14.64
C THR A 163 -16.17 -16.48 -14.07
N TYR A 164 -17.28 -15.83 -13.75
CA TYR A 164 -18.41 -16.42 -13.04
C TYR A 164 -19.68 -16.36 -13.90
N LYS A 165 -20.34 -17.51 -14.06
CA LYS A 165 -21.61 -17.61 -14.80
C LYS A 165 -22.75 -17.11 -13.94
N VAL A 166 -23.48 -16.11 -14.41
CA VAL A 166 -24.59 -15.47 -13.69
C VAL A 166 -25.93 -15.89 -14.29
N GLY A 167 -26.02 -15.92 -15.61
CA GLY A 167 -27.22 -16.29 -16.34
C GLY A 167 -27.05 -17.58 -17.12
N THR A 168 -28.06 -17.93 -17.91
CA THR A 168 -28.10 -19.18 -18.71
C THR A 168 -28.19 -18.91 -20.21
N ASN A 169 -28.46 -17.68 -20.64
CA ASN A 169 -28.67 -17.35 -22.05
C ASN A 169 -27.34 -17.06 -22.76
N ALA A 170 -26.74 -18.10 -23.33
CA ALA A 170 -25.48 -18.00 -24.07
C ALA A 170 -25.55 -17.12 -25.34
N ASN A 171 -26.75 -16.84 -25.86
CA ASN A 171 -26.95 -15.97 -27.03
C ASN A 171 -26.91 -14.48 -26.66
N ALA A 172 -27.02 -14.14 -25.38
CA ALA A 172 -26.92 -12.77 -24.88
C ALA A 172 -25.49 -12.41 -24.42
N ILE A 173 -24.50 -13.22 -24.79
CA ILE A 173 -23.08 -12.97 -24.51
C ILE A 173 -22.44 -12.35 -25.75
N SER A 174 -21.74 -11.24 -25.55
CA SER A 174 -20.82 -10.70 -26.56
C SER A 174 -19.46 -11.38 -26.40
N TYR A 175 -18.89 -11.86 -27.50
CA TYR A 175 -17.55 -12.46 -27.51
C TYR A 175 -16.53 -11.43 -28.01
N GLY A 176 -15.43 -11.28 -27.28
CA GLY A 176 -14.40 -10.29 -27.56
C GLY A 176 -13.51 -10.08 -26.33
N THR A 177 -12.62 -9.11 -26.42
CA THR A 177 -11.75 -8.71 -25.31
C THR A 177 -12.49 -7.75 -24.37
N TYR A 178 -12.26 -7.89 -23.07
CA TYR A 178 -12.65 -6.92 -22.05
C TYR A 178 -11.45 -6.58 -21.18
N ASN A 179 -11.53 -5.42 -20.53
CA ASN A 179 -10.64 -5.04 -19.45
C ASN A 179 -11.47 -4.59 -18.25
N VAL A 180 -11.08 -5.02 -17.06
CA VAL A 180 -11.65 -4.59 -15.78
C VAL A 180 -10.49 -4.23 -14.87
N ASN A 181 -10.43 -2.96 -14.47
CA ASN A 181 -9.43 -2.49 -13.52
C ASN A 181 -10.01 -2.52 -12.12
N TYR A 182 -9.36 -3.27 -11.23
CA TYR A 182 -9.62 -3.26 -9.80
C TYR A 182 -8.56 -2.43 -9.09
N VAL A 183 -8.99 -1.58 -8.17
CA VAL A 183 -8.12 -0.84 -7.26
C VAL A 183 -8.27 -1.45 -5.88
N PHE A 184 -7.20 -2.07 -5.40
CA PHE A 184 -7.10 -2.57 -4.04
C PHE A 184 -6.61 -1.46 -3.12
N THR A 185 -7.20 -1.36 -1.94
CA THR A 185 -6.78 -0.43 -0.89
C THR A 185 -6.70 -1.21 0.42
N ALA A 186 -5.57 -1.08 1.11
CA ALA A 186 -5.40 -1.60 2.45
C ALA A 186 -5.20 -0.43 3.41
N THR A 187 -5.90 -0.46 4.54
CA THR A 187 -5.76 0.53 5.62
C THR A 187 -5.56 -0.19 6.93
N TYR A 188 -4.96 0.46 7.92
CA TYR A 188 -5.12 0.03 9.31
C TYR A 188 -6.61 0.05 9.67
N ALA A 189 -7.04 -0.93 10.47
CA ALA A 189 -8.41 -1.08 10.91
C ALA A 189 -8.71 -0.21 12.14
#